data_AF-A0A9P5Y2Z2-F1
#
_entry.id   AF-A0A9P5Y2Z2-F1
#
_cell.length_a   1.000
_cell.length_b   1.000
_cell.length_c   1.000
_cell.angle_alpha   90.00
_cell.angle_beta   90.00
_cell.angle_gamma   90.00
#
_symmetry.space_group_name_H-M   'P 1'
#
loop_
_entity.id
_entity.type
_entity.pdbx_description
1 polymer ?
#
loop_
_entity_poly.entity_id
_entity_poly.type
_entity_poly.pdbx_seq_one_letter_code
_entity_poly.pdbx_strand_id
1 'polypeptide(L)'
;MCDIFIKHVLGIGENHPGFYGKTGGYYGTVEQQGRLTLHLHLLLWLKSVLSPQDIRDKIMDPTSDFQKKIVEYLESVHIGEFMTNSNTA
;
A
#
# COMPACT_ATOMS: atom_id res chain seq x y z
N MET A 1 -20.86 -7.27 2.58
CA MET A 1 -19.97 -6.09 2.72
C MET A 1 -18.54 -6.43 2.32
N CYS A 2 -17.90 -7.42 2.95
CA CYS A 2 -16.54 -7.85 2.58
C CYS A 2 -16.44 -8.41 1.15
N ASP A 3 -17.44 -9.14 0.66
CA ASP A 3 -17.37 -9.70 -0.71
C ASP A 3 -17.36 -8.62 -1.79
N ILE A 4 -18.12 -7.53 -1.58
CA ILE A 4 -18.13 -6.39 -2.50
C ILE A 4 -16.76 -5.70 -2.48
N PHE A 5 -16.14 -5.56 -1.31
CA PHE A 5 -14.78 -5.02 -1.17
C PHE A 5 -13.75 -5.94 -1.87
N ILE A 6 -13.79 -7.24 -1.62
CA ILE A 6 -12.89 -8.23 -2.24
C ILE A 6 -13.05 -8.23 -3.77
N LYS A 7 -14.29 -8.20 -4.26
CA LYS A 7 -14.57 -8.20 -5.69
C LYS A 7 -14.14 -6.90 -6.36
N HIS A 8 -14.63 -5.77 -5.88
CA HIS A 8 -14.48 -4.49 -6.59
C HIS A 8 -13.25 -3.69 -6.19
N VAL A 9 -12.83 -3.72 -4.93
CA VAL A 9 -11.63 -3.00 -4.47
C VAL A 9 -10.38 -3.84 -4.71
N LEU A 10 -10.40 -5.14 -4.38
CA LEU A 10 -9.25 -6.01 -4.64
C LEU A 10 -9.25 -6.59 -6.07
N GLY A 11 -10.34 -6.48 -6.84
CA GLY A 11 -10.41 -6.98 -8.21
C GLY A 11 -10.37 -8.51 -8.31
N ILE A 12 -10.80 -9.23 -7.26
CA ILE A 12 -10.81 -10.69 -7.26
C ILE A 12 -11.98 -11.21 -8.11
N GLY A 13 -11.66 -12.06 -9.08
CA GLY A 13 -12.65 -12.63 -10.01
C GLY A 13 -13.11 -11.67 -11.11
N GLU A 14 -12.53 -10.47 -11.17
CA GLU A 14 -12.82 -9.46 -12.18
C GLU A 14 -11.80 -9.47 -13.33
N ASN A 15 -12.23 -8.98 -14.49
CA ASN A 15 -11.36 -8.84 -15.67
C ASN A 15 -10.51 -7.55 -15.66
N HIS A 16 -10.56 -6.79 -14.57
CA HIS A 16 -9.77 -5.57 -14.38
C HIS A 16 -8.89 -5.70 -13.13
N PRO A 17 -7.74 -5.00 -13.05
CA PRO A 17 -6.96 -4.93 -11.82
C PRO A 17 -7.78 -4.26 -10.70
N GLY A 18 -7.51 -4.65 -9.45
CA GLY A 18 -8.03 -3.96 -8.28
C GLY A 18 -7.35 -2.61 -8.08
N PHE A 19 -7.80 -1.87 -7.06
CA PHE A 19 -7.28 -0.55 -6.73
C PHE A 19 -5.76 -0.57 -6.46
N TYR A 20 -5.28 -1.60 -5.78
CA TYR A 20 -3.85 -1.80 -5.47
C TYR A 20 -3.07 -2.48 -6.60
N GLY A 21 -3.71 -2.78 -7.73
CA GLY A 21 -3.12 -3.52 -8.86
C GLY A 21 -3.72 -4.92 -9.02
N LYS A 22 -3.01 -5.76 -9.79
CA LYS A 22 -3.47 -7.11 -10.09
C LYS A 22 -3.27 -8.03 -8.90
N THR A 23 -4.35 -8.45 -8.24
CA THR A 23 -4.27 -9.32 -7.06
C THR A 23 -3.87 -10.75 -7.44
N GLY A 24 -2.90 -11.29 -6.71
CA GLY A 24 -2.44 -12.68 -6.78
C GLY A 24 -3.09 -13.57 -5.72
N GLY A 25 -3.41 -13.01 -4.56
CA GLY A 25 -4.09 -13.69 -3.45
C GLY A 25 -4.38 -12.75 -2.29
N TYR A 26 -5.20 -13.19 -1.34
CA TYR A 26 -5.51 -12.43 -0.13
C TYR A 26 -5.80 -13.37 1.04
N TYR A 27 -5.55 -12.88 2.26
CA TYR A 27 -6.01 -13.48 3.51
C TYR A 27 -6.59 -12.36 4.36
N GLY A 28 -7.82 -12.53 4.85
CA GLY A 28 -8.49 -11.52 5.65
C GLY A 28 -9.22 -12.11 6.85
N THR A 29 -9.14 -11.41 7.98
CA THR A 29 -9.95 -11.70 9.17
C THR A 29 -10.71 -10.44 9.61
N VAL A 30 -11.96 -10.62 10.04
CA VAL A 30 -12.81 -9.54 10.54
C VAL A 30 -12.88 -9.65 12.05
N GLU A 31 -12.54 -8.56 12.72
CA GLU A 31 -12.54 -8.49 14.18
C GLU A 31 -13.40 -7.32 14.68
N GLN A 32 -13.99 -7.48 15.86
CA GLN A 32 -14.71 -6.40 16.51
C GLN A 32 -13.75 -5.57 17.34
N GLN A 33 -13.57 -4.31 16.97
CA GLN A 33 -12.89 -3.35 17.82
C GLN A 33 -13.83 -3.01 18.99
N GLY A 34 -13.31 -2.80 20.20
CA GLY A 34 -14.06 -2.59 21.45
C GLY A 34 -14.99 -1.36 21.53
N ARG A 35 -15.53 -0.91 20.39
CA ARG A 35 -16.48 0.20 20.20
C ARG A 35 -17.57 -0.14 19.16
N LEU A 36 -17.94 -1.43 19.03
CA LEU A 36 -19.00 -1.92 18.13
C LEU A 36 -18.73 -1.70 16.62
N THR A 37 -17.48 -1.49 16.23
CA THR A 37 -17.07 -1.39 14.82
C THR A 37 -16.30 -2.64 14.41
N LEU A 38 -16.64 -3.19 13.24
CA LEU A 38 -15.87 -4.24 12.61
C LEU A 38 -14.69 -3.62 11.86
N HIS A 39 -13.52 -4.23 11.97
CA HIS A 39 -12.35 -3.90 11.16
C HIS A 39 -11.80 -5.15 10.48
N LEU A 40 -11.30 -4.96 9.27
CA LEU A 40 -10.75 -6.02 8.44
C LEU A 40 -9.22 -5.94 8.50
N HIS A 41 -8.59 -6.96 9.08
CA HIS A 41 -7.16 -7.19 8.92
C HIS A 41 -6.95 -7.95 7.61
N LEU A 42 -6.15 -7.40 6.69
CA LEU A 42 -5.96 -7.96 5.36
C LEU A 42 -4.47 -8.07 5.02
N LEU A 43 -4.07 -9.26 4.56
CA LEU A 43 -2.83 -9.47 3.82
C LEU A 43 -3.19 -9.61 2.34
N LEU A 44 -2.55 -8.81 1.49
CA LEU A 44 -2.78 -8.74 0.06
C LEU A 44 -1.49 -9.05 -0.69
N TRP A 45 -1.53 -10.02 -1.59
CA TRP A 45 -0.43 -10.31 -2.51
C TRP A 45 -0.80 -9.79 -3.89
N LEU A 46 0.06 -8.96 -4.46
CA LEU A 46 -0.06 -8.49 -5.83
C LEU A 46 0.71 -9.42 -6.78
N LYS A 47 0.35 -9.46 -8.05
CA LYS A 47 1.11 -10.17 -9.08
C LYS A 47 2.30 -9.31 -9.52
N SER A 48 3.37 -9.98 -9.95
CA SER A 48 4.57 -9.33 -10.50
C SER A 48 5.28 -8.39 -9.51
N VAL A 49 5.12 -8.61 -8.21
CA VAL A 49 5.94 -7.92 -7.20
C VAL A 49 7.31 -8.57 -7.15
N LEU A 50 8.33 -7.74 -6.95
CA LEU A 50 9.69 -8.17 -6.68
C LEU A 50 9.74 -9.04 -5.41
N SER A 51 10.64 -10.02 -5.37
CA SER A 51 10.85 -10.77 -4.12
C SER A 51 11.42 -9.83 -3.03
N PRO A 52 11.26 -10.15 -1.74
CA PRO A 52 11.86 -9.36 -0.67
C PRO A 52 13.36 -9.15 -0.84
N GLN A 53 14.06 -10.16 -1.37
CA GLN A 53 15.48 -10.09 -1.66
C GLN A 53 15.77 -9.11 -2.82
N ASP A 54 15.02 -9.18 -3.93
CA ASP A 54 15.16 -8.25 -5.05
C ASP A 54 14.89 -6.80 -4.64
N ILE A 55 13.88 -6.58 -3.79
CA ILE A 55 13.57 -5.26 -3.24
C ILE A 55 14.74 -4.76 -2.41
N ARG A 56 15.28 -5.60 -1.51
CA ARG A 56 16.44 -5.25 -0.69
C ARG A 56 17.63 -4.88 -1.55
N ASP A 57 17.96 -5.71 -2.55
CA ASP A 57 19.14 -5.48 -3.39
C ASP A 57 18.98 -4.20 -4.21
N LYS A 58 17.78 -3.93 -4.75
CA LYS A 58 17.49 -2.67 -5.45
C LYS A 58 17.47 -1.44 -4.57
N ILE A 59 17.15 -1.56 -3.28
CA ILE A 59 17.21 -0.44 -2.32
C ILE A 59 18.65 -0.16 -1.91
N MET A 60 19.47 -1.21 -1.75
CA MET A 60 20.86 -1.07 -1.29
C MET A 60 21.83 -0.63 -2.38
N ASP A 61 21.45 -0.75 -3.67
CA ASP A 61 22.24 -0.25 -4.79
C ASP A 61 22.13 1.29 -4.92
N PRO A 62 23.23 2.04 -4.71
CA PRO A 62 23.22 3.51 -4.77
C PRO A 62 22.93 4.08 -6.16
N THR A 63 23.04 3.26 -7.21
CA THR A 63 22.79 3.67 -8.60
C THR A 63 21.37 3.34 -9.07
N SER A 64 20.59 2.65 -8.22
CA SER A 64 19.27 2.15 -8.55
C SER A 64 18.22 3.25 -8.67
N ASP A 65 17.62 3.38 -9.86
CA ASP A 65 16.46 4.26 -10.07
C ASP A 65 15.25 3.85 -9.23
N PHE A 66 15.16 2.58 -8.83
CA PHE A 66 14.11 2.10 -7.92
C PHE A 66 14.27 2.72 -6.53
N GLN A 67 15.50 2.81 -6.02
CA GLN A 67 15.79 3.43 -4.72
C GLN A 67 15.41 4.91 -4.71
N LYS A 68 15.73 5.66 -5.77
CA LYS A 68 15.36 7.08 -5.86
C LYS A 68 13.84 7.26 -5.86
N LYS A 69 13.14 6.52 -6.72
CA LYS A 69 11.68 6.62 -6.85
C LYS A 69 10.91 6.24 -5.59
N ILE A 70 11.38 5.22 -4.85
CA ILE A 70 10.71 4.82 -3.60
C ILE A 70 10.90 5.88 -2.51
N VAL A 71 12.07 6.52 -2.44
CA VAL A 71 12.32 7.63 -1.51
C VAL A 71 11.46 8.84 -1.87
N GLU A 72 11.48 9.28 -3.13
CA GLU A 72 10.64 10.39 -3.61
C GLU A 72 9.15 10.16 -3.31
N TYR A 73 8.66 8.95 -3.54
CA TYR A 73 7.28 8.59 -3.19
C TYR A 73 7.03 8.71 -1.68
N LEU A 74 7.91 8.15 -0.84
CA LEU A 74 7.76 8.19 0.62
C LEU A 74 7.76 9.63 1.15
N GLU A 75 8.65 10.47 0.64
CA GLU A 75 8.72 11.90 0.97
C GLU A 75 7.44 12.63 0.55
N SER A 76 6.89 12.33 -0.64
CA SER A 76 5.66 12.96 -1.14
C SER A 76 4.41 12.66 -0.31
N VAL A 77 4.38 11.52 0.38
CA VAL A 77 3.22 11.10 1.21
C VAL A 77 3.44 11.33 2.71
N HIS A 78 4.69 11.54 3.14
CA HIS A 78 5.05 11.85 4.53
C HIS A 78 5.37 13.34 4.74
N ILE A 79 4.64 14.24 4.07
CA ILE A 79 4.77 15.69 4.28
C ILE A 79 4.09 16.06 5.62
N GLY A 80 4.77 15.69 6.70
CA GLY A 80 4.46 16.06 8.08
C GLY A 80 5.40 17.14 8.61
N GLU A 81 6.10 17.87 7.73
CA GLU A 81 6.77 19.08 8.19
C GLU A 81 5.71 20.03 8.72
N PHE A 82 5.87 20.39 9.99
CA PHE A 82 5.13 21.43 10.65
C PHE A 82 5.23 22.66 9.75
N MET A 83 4.14 23.02 9.07
CA MET A 83 4.03 24.26 8.32
C MET A 83 4.13 25.39 9.35
N THR A 84 5.34 25.77 9.75
CA THR A 84 5.55 27.00 10.49
C THR A 84 5.12 28.10 9.53
N ASN A 85 3.93 28.65 9.76
CA ASN A 85 3.51 29.89 9.15
C ASN A 85 4.63 30.90 9.40
N SER A 86 5.49 31.13 8.41
CA SER A 86 6.29 32.34 8.32
C SER A 86 5.34 33.47 7.94
N ASN A 87 4.44 33.80 8.89
CA ASN A 87 3.79 35.09 8.91
C ASN A 87 4.89 36.13 9.14
N THR A 88 5.26 36.76 8.04
CA THR A 88 5.64 38.18 7.92
C THR A 88 5.63 38.98 9.23
N ALA A 89 6.82 39.47 9.59
CA ALA A 89 7.07 40.85 9.98
C ALA A 89 8.51 41.21 9.58
#